data_AF-A0A0F8W1L3-F1
#
_entry.id   AF-A0A0F8W1L3-F1
#
_cell.length_a   1.000
_cell.length_b   1.000
_cell.length_c   1.000
_cell.angle_alpha   90.00
_cell.angle_beta   90.00
_cell.angle_gamma   90.00
#
_symmetry.space_group_name_H-M   'P 1'
#
loop_
_entity.id
_entity.type
_entity.pdbx_description
1 polymer ?
#
loop_
_entity_poly.entity_id
_entity_poly.type
_entity_poly.pdbx_seq_one_letter_code
_entity_poly.pdbx_strand_id
1 'polypeptide(L)' 'MSLNKEDRLRMEVVKAAKAIFSKGLVENGEGNVSIRNGKKKELFITPSFNQYETLKKEEI' A
#
# COMPACT_ATOMS: atom_id res chain seq x y z
N MET A 1 -17.45 0.27 13.43
CA MET A 1 -17.73 1.09 12.22
C MET A 1 -17.37 0.25 11.00
N SER A 2 -18.22 0.20 9.97
CA SER A 2 -17.84 -0.46 8.71
C SER A 2 -16.72 0.35 8.05
N LEU A 3 -15.63 -0.32 7.68
CA LEU A 3 -14.55 0.33 6.91
C LEU A 3 -15.11 0.77 5.56
N ASN A 4 -14.90 2.04 5.21
CA ASN A 4 -15.31 2.58 3.92
C ASN A 4 -14.49 1.92 2.79
N LYS A 5 -14.95 2.07 1.54
CA LYS A 5 -14.30 1.42 0.39
C LYS A 5 -12.82 1.79 0.26
N GLU A 6 -12.47 3.05 0.50
CA GLU A 6 -11.11 3.54 0.30
C GLU A 6 -10.16 3.05 1.40
N ASP A 7 -10.63 2.95 2.65
CA ASP A 7 -9.88 2.30 3.72
C ASP A 7 -9.49 0.87 3.36
N ARG A 8 -10.41 0.11 2.75
CA ARG A 8 -10.12 -1.27 2.32
C ARG A 8 -9.05 -1.29 1.24
N LEU A 9 -9.12 -0.38 0.26
CA LEU A 9 -8.13 -0.29 -0.80
C LEU A 9 -6.74 0.07 -0.24
N ARG A 10 -6.64 1.03 0.68
CA ARG A 10 -5.39 1.38 1.35
C ARG A 10 -4.82 0.20 2.12
N MET A 11 -5.66 -0.54 2.85
CA MET A 11 -5.24 -1.76 3.56
C MET A 11 -4.72 -2.85 2.62
N GLU A 12 -5.31 -3.02 1.44
CA GLU A 12 -4.81 -3.98 0.44
C GLU A 12 -3.44 -3.55 -0.12
N VAL A 13 -3.19 -2.25 -0.32
CA VAL A 13 -1.85 -1.74 -0.69
C VAL A 13 -0.83 -2.09 0.40
N VAL A 14 -1.12 -1.80 1.67
CA VAL A 14 -0.22 -2.13 2.79
C VAL A 14 0.05 -3.63 2.86
N LYS A 15 -0.99 -4.46 2.71
CA LYS A 15 -0.87 -5.92 2.75
C LYS A 15 0.02 -6.45 1.62
N ALA A 16 -0.19 -5.96 0.40
CA ALA A 16 0.61 -6.36 -0.76
C ALA A 16 2.06 -5.87 -0.65
N ALA A 17 2.28 -4.63 -0.18
CA ALA A 17 3.60 -4.07 0.09
C ALA A 17 4.37 -4.93 1.13
N LYS A 18 3.75 -5.26 2.25
CA LYS A 18 4.35 -6.15 3.26
C LYS A 18 4.61 -7.56 2.73
N ALA A 19 3.77 -8.06 1.83
CA ALA A 19 3.92 -9.40 1.26
C ALA A 19 5.07 -9.52 0.25
N ILE A 20 5.40 -8.47 -0.50
CA ILE A 20 6.58 -8.48 -1.39
C ILE A 20 7.87 -8.34 -0.59
N PHE A 21 7.86 -7.52 0.46
CA PHE A 21 8.98 -7.37 1.38
C PHE A 21 9.27 -8.66 2.14
N SER A 22 8.25 -9.33 2.69
CA SER A 22 8.43 -10.59 3.43
C SER A 22 8.94 -11.76 2.57
N LYS A 23 8.84 -11.64 1.24
CA LYS A 23 9.40 -12.60 0.27
C LYS A 23 10.84 -12.25 -0.14
N GLY A 24 11.43 -11.18 0.39
CA GLY A 24 12.77 -10.71 0.02
C GLY A 24 12.86 -10.21 -1.42
N LEU A 25 11.74 -9.75 -2.00
CA LEU A 25 11.72 -9.23 -3.38
C LEU A 25 12.15 -7.76 -3.48
N VAL A 26 12.11 -7.04 -2.36
CA VAL A 26 12.45 -5.62 -2.23
C VAL A 26 13.03 -5.35 -0.84
N GLU A 27 13.86 -4.32 -0.71
CA GLU A 27 14.29 -3.77 0.58
C GLU A 27 13.55 -2.47 0.94
N ASN A 28 13.76 -1.97 2.17
CA ASN A 28 13.19 -0.69 2.59
C ASN A 28 13.67 0.45 1.68
N GLY A 29 12.74 1.29 1.25
CA GLY A 29 13.01 2.39 0.33
C GLY A 29 13.00 2.02 -1.16
N GLU A 30 12.91 0.74 -1.51
CA GLU A 30 12.83 0.27 -2.90
C GLU A 30 11.38 -0.03 -3.30
N GLY A 31 11.06 0.11 -4.59
CA GLY A 31 9.79 -0.35 -5.17
C GLY A 31 8.54 0.39 -4.67
N ASN A 32 7.42 0.15 -5.36
CA ASN A 32 6.13 0.73 -5.01
C ASN A 32 5.00 -0.25 -5.29
N VAL A 33 3.94 -0.18 -4.48
CA VAL A 33 2.70 -0.92 -4.70
C VAL A 33 1.56 0.07 -4.82
N SER A 34 0.68 -0.13 -5.81
CA SER A 34 -0.50 0.71 -6.00
C SER A 34 -1.75 -0.08 -6.35
N ILE A 35 -2.91 0.51 -6.06
CA ILE A 35 -4.21 0.01 -6.49
C ILE A 35 -5.07 1.13 -7.07
N ARG A 36 -5.75 0.84 -8.19
CA ARG A 36 -6.65 1.79 -8.85
C ARG A 36 -7.96 1.93 -8.07
N ASN A 37 -8.46 3.15 -7.87
CA ASN A 37 -9.77 3.38 -7.25
C ASN A 37 -10.93 3.22 -8.26
N GLY A 38 -11.18 1.98 -8.69
CA GLY A 38 -12.23 1.68 -9.68
C GLY A 38 -12.02 2.41 -11.00
N LYS A 39 -13.03 3.19 -11.44
CA LYS A 39 -12.95 4.03 -12.66
C LYS A 39 -12.49 5.47 -12.39
N LYS A 40 -12.18 5.83 -11.14
CA LYS A 40 -11.65 7.18 -10.84
C LYS A 40 -10.27 7.36 -11.47
N LYS A 41 -9.87 8.61 -11.68
CA LYS A 41 -8.51 8.99 -12.15
C LYS A 41 -7.47 8.99 -11.02
N GLU A 42 -7.75 8.29 -9.92
CA GLU A 42 -6.95 8.25 -8.70
C GLU A 42 -6.49 6.81 -8.41
N LEU A 43 -5.32 6.70 -7.78
CA LEU A 43 -4.78 5.45 -7.26
C LEU A 43 -4.26 5.70 -5.84
N PHE A 44 -4.21 4.64 -5.05
CA PHE A 44 -3.57 4.60 -3.74
C PHE A 44 -2.21 3.93 -3.93
N ILE A 45 -1.15 4.51 -3.40
CA ILE A 45 0.24 4.06 -3.63
C ILE A 45 1.07 4.22 -2.37
N THR A 46 2.07 3.36 -2.20
CA THR A 46 3.08 3.52 -1.15
C THR A 46 3.81 4.87 -1.27
N PRO A 47 4.17 5.51 -0.15
CA PRO A 47 4.93 6.76 -0.18
C PRO A 47 6.33 6.55 -0.75
N SER A 48 6.98 7.64 -1.17
CA SER A 48 8.39 7.60 -1.54
C SER A 48 9.24 7.16 -0.34
N PHE A 49 10.25 6.33 -0.59
CA PHE A 49 11.15 5.81 0.44
C PHE A 49 10.42 5.13 1.61
N ASN A 50 9.40 4.33 1.30
CA ASN A 50 8.56 3.68 2.30
C ASN A 50 9.34 2.66 3.17
N GLN A 51 8.90 2.51 4.41
CA GLN A 51 9.38 1.50 5.35
C GLN A 51 8.34 0.38 5.44
N TYR A 52 8.58 -0.73 4.73
CA TYR A 52 7.59 -1.78 4.53
C TYR A 52 7.08 -2.38 5.83
N GLU A 53 7.97 -2.61 6.80
CA GLU A 53 7.63 -3.23 8.09
C GLU A 53 6.60 -2.40 8.88
N THR A 54 6.83 -1.10 8.96
CA THR A 54 6.05 -0.18 9.78
C THR A 54 4.92 0.50 9.03
N LEU A 55 4.81 0.31 7.71
CA LEU A 55 3.82 0.95 6.85
C LEU A 55 2.39 0.77 7.38
N LYS A 56 1.68 1.90 7.50
CA LYS A 56 0.28 1.98 7.95
C LYS A 56 -0.62 2.47 6.82
N LYS A 57 -1.91 2.20 6.94
CA LYS A 57 -2.88 2.58 5.90
C LYS A 57 -3.04 4.09 5.76
N GLU A 58 -2.76 4.85 6.82
CA GLU A 58 -2.86 6.31 6.86
C GLU A 58 -1.76 6.99 6.03
N GLU A 59 -0.71 6.26 5.68
CA GLU A 59 0.41 6.71 4.84
C GLU A 59 0.17 6.45 3.35
N ILE A 60 -1.00 5.89 2.98
CA ILE A 60 -1.40 5.50 1.63
C ILE A 60 -2.44 6.44 1.01
#